data_AF-A0A6N1XDM9-F1
#
_entry.id   AF-A0A6N1XDM9-F1
#
_cell.length_a   1.000
_cell.length_b   1.000
_cell.length_c   1.000
_cell.angle_alpha   90.00
_cell.angle_beta   90.00
_cell.angle_gamma   90.00
#
_symmetry.space_group_name_H-M   'P 1'
#
loop_
_entity.id
_entity.type
_entity.pdbx_description
1 polymer ?
#
loop_
_entity_poly.entity_id
_entity_poly.type
_entity_poly.pdbx_seq_one_letter_code
_entity_poly.pdbx_strand_id
1 'polypeptide(L)' 'MTTEMLNDGEIAEIRHNLHELQIEHRDLDQVIAHLTDNPPPDELLVRRLKKRKLALKDKIMLLEAMLVPDIPA' A
#
# COMPACT_ATOMS: atom_id res chain seq x y z
N MET A 1 -15.51 -22.82 16.72
CA MET A 1 -14.87 -21.58 16.23
C MET A 1 -15.29 -21.43 14.80
N THR A 2 -16.23 -20.53 14.52
CA THR A 2 -16.81 -20.32 13.20
C THR A 2 -15.75 -19.73 12.27
N THR A 3 -15.36 -20.49 11.25
CA THR A 3 -14.68 -19.97 10.07
C THR A 3 -15.70 -19.15 9.29
N GLU A 4 -15.89 -17.89 9.66
CA GLU A 4 -16.64 -16.95 8.83
C GLU A 4 -15.74 -16.59 7.65
N MET A 5 -16.07 -17.15 6.48
CA MET A 5 -15.48 -16.69 5.23
C MET A 5 -15.91 -15.25 5.01
N LEU A 6 -14.99 -14.40 4.53
CA LEU A 6 -15.31 -13.02 4.15
C LEU A 6 -16.52 -13.01 3.23
N ASN A 7 -17.53 -12.20 3.57
CA ASN A 7 -18.70 -12.04 2.72
C ASN A 7 -18.37 -11.17 1.50
N ASP A 8 -19.21 -11.22 0.47
CA ASP A 8 -18.97 -10.48 -0.79
C ASP A 8 -18.85 -8.95 -0.58
N GLY A 9 -19.52 -8.40 0.44
CA GLY A 9 -19.44 -6.99 0.80
C GLY A 9 -18.10 -6.60 1.40
N GLU A 10 -17.58 -7.40 2.34
CA GLU A 10 -16.26 -7.22 2.94
C GLU A 10 -15.15 -7.36 1.90
N ILE A 11 -15.28 -8.33 0.97
CA ILE A 11 -14.34 -8.50 -0.14
C ILE A 11 -14.33 -7.25 -1.04
N ALA A 12 -15.50 -6.68 -1.34
CA ALA A 12 -15.61 -5.47 -2.14
C ALA A 12 -14.97 -4.26 -1.45
N GLU A 13 -15.17 -4.10 -0.14
CA GLU A 13 -14.56 -3.03 0.65
C GLU A 13 -13.04 -3.17 0.74
N ILE A 14 -12.53 -4.38 0.99
CA ILE A 14 -11.08 -4.63 1.02
C ILE A 14 -10.46 -4.34 -0.35
N ARG A 15 -11.10 -4.73 -1.45
CA ARG A 15 -10.63 -4.42 -2.81
C ARG A 15 -10.63 -2.92 -3.11
N HIS A 16 -11.65 -2.20 -2.66
CA HIS A 16 -11.70 -0.75 -2.79
C HIS A 16 -10.55 -0.08 -2.03
N ASN A 17 -10.37 -0.44 -0.76
CA ASN A 17 -9.28 0.08 0.06
C ASN A 17 -7.89 -0.27 -0.53
N LEU A 18 -7.73 -1.48 -1.05
CA LEU A 18 -6.50 -1.91 -1.73
C LEU A 18 -6.18 -1.02 -2.93
N HIS A 19 -7.19 -0.73 -3.76
CA HIS A 19 -7.03 0.14 -4.94
C HIS A 19 -6.60 1.56 -4.54
N GLU A 20 -7.23 2.16 -3.53
CA GLU A 20 -6.85 3.49 -3.04
C GLU A 20 -5.41 3.52 -2.50
N LEU A 21 -5.01 2.50 -1.73
CA LEU A 21 -3.64 2.41 -1.22
C LEU A 21 -2.62 2.22 -2.34
N GLN A 22 -2.94 1.46 -3.38
CA GLN A 22 -2.08 1.26 -4.55
C GLN A 22 -1.89 2.57 -5.33
N ILE A 23 -2.95 3.37 -5.48
CA ILE A 23 -2.87 4.72 -6.08
C ILE A 23 -1.96 5.61 -5.23
N GLU A 24 -2.22 5.73 -3.93
CA GLU A 24 -1.42 6.58 -3.04
C GLU A 24 0.06 6.15 -3.04
N HIS A 25 0.33 4.85 -3.04
CA HIS A 25 1.69 4.31 -3.11
C HIS A 25 2.40 4.70 -4.42
N ARG A 26 1.70 4.65 -5.56
CA ARG A 26 2.24 5.05 -6.87
C ARG A 26 2.48 6.55 -6.93
N ASP A 27 1.59 7.36 -6.36
CA ASP A 27 1.74 8.82 -6.33
C ASP A 27 2.94 9.22 -5.47
N LEU A 28 3.12 8.60 -4.30
CA LEU A 28 4.31 8.81 -3.48
C LEU A 28 5.60 8.46 -4.22
N ASP A 29 5.59 7.41 -5.04
CA ASP A 29 6.75 7.04 -5.85
C ASP A 29 7.13 8.12 -6.86
N GLN A 30 6.14 8.67 -7.57
CA GLN A 30 6.34 9.77 -8.53
C GLN A 30 6.86 11.03 -7.84
N VAL A 31 6.31 11.38 -6.67
CA VAL A 31 6.78 12.53 -5.88
C VAL A 31 8.22 12.32 -5.41
N ILE A 32 8.57 11.13 -4.92
CA ILE A 32 9.94 10.81 -4.50
C ILE A 32 10.91 10.92 -5.69
N ALA A 33 10.54 10.38 -6.86
CA ALA A 33 11.37 10.47 -8.07
C ALA A 33 11.62 11.93 -8.45
N HIS A 34 10.55 12.74 -8.53
CA HIS A 34 10.65 14.16 -8.87
C HIS A 34 11.51 14.95 -7.88
N LEU A 35 11.39 14.69 -6.57
CA LEU A 35 12.21 15.34 -5.55
C LEU A 35 13.69 14.90 -5.58
N THR A 36 13.96 13.69 -6.06
CA THR A 36 15.33 13.16 -6.15
C THR A 36 16.04 13.68 -7.39
N ASP A 37 15.31 13.90 -8.49
CA ASP A 37 15.84 14.39 -9.75
C ASP A 37 16.14 15.91 -9.76
N ASN A 38 15.61 16.67 -8.78
CA ASN A 38 15.78 18.12 -8.67
C ASN A 38 16.66 18.52 -7.47
N PRO A 39 17.98 18.73 -7.66
CA PRO A 39 18.88 19.11 -6.58
C PRO A 39 18.81 20.61 -6.18
N PRO A 40 19.15 20.95 -4.92
CA PRO A 40 19.51 20.04 -3.83
C PRO A 40 18.26 19.36 -3.23
N PRO A 41 18.23 18.02 -3.14
CA PRO A 41 17.08 17.31 -2.61
C PRO A 41 16.94 17.56 -1.10
N ASP A 42 15.72 17.82 -0.62
CA ASP A 42 15.41 17.74 0.81
C ASP A 42 15.45 16.27 1.25
N GLU A 43 16.64 15.81 1.65
CA GLU A 43 16.89 14.42 2.04
C GLU A 43 15.99 13.97 3.21
N LEU A 44 15.65 14.87 4.14
CA LEU A 44 14.77 14.57 5.25
C LEU A 44 13.34 14.34 4.77
N LEU A 45 12.85 15.17 3.85
CA LEU A 45 11.55 14.97 3.21
C LEU A 45 11.52 13.65 2.43
N VAL A 46 12.51 13.40 1.58
CA VAL A 46 12.62 12.15 0.80
C VAL A 46 12.62 10.93 1.72
N ARG A 47 13.37 10.97 2.83
CA ARG A 47 13.40 9.88 3.81
C ARG A 47 12.04 9.66 4.49
N ARG A 48 11.32 10.72 4.84
CA ARG A 48 9.95 10.64 5.41
C ARG A 48 8.97 10.02 4.40
N LEU A 49 9.02 10.45 3.14
CA LEU A 49 8.15 9.93 2.09
C LEU A 49 8.42 8.46 1.80
N LYS A 50 9.69 8.04 1.73
CA LYS A 50 10.07 6.62 1.59
C LYS A 50 9.54 5.77 2.76
N LYS A 51 9.60 6.28 4.00
CA LYS A 51 9.03 5.58 5.16
C LYS A 51 7.51 5.44 5.05
N ARG A 52 6.80 6.47 4.60
CA ARG A 52 5.35 6.41 4.33
C ARG A 52 5.03 5.40 3.23
N LYS A 53 5.78 5.42 2.13
CA LYS A 53 5.64 4.47 1.02
C LYS A 53 5.80 3.02 1.49
N LEU A 54 6.80 2.75 2.34
CA LEU A 54 6.98 1.42 2.93
C LEU A 54 5.77 0.98 3.77
N ALA A 55 5.25 1.87 4.62
CA ALA A 55 4.05 1.56 5.41
C ALA A 55 2.80 1.29 4.56
N LEU A 56 2.64 1.99 3.41
CA LEU A 56 1.56 1.68 2.46
C LEU A 56 1.75 0.31 1.81
N LYS A 57 2.98 -0.03 1.40
CA LYS A 57 3.31 -1.34 0.85
C LYS A 57 2.97 -2.47 1.84
N ASP A 58 3.32 -2.31 3.12
CA ASP A 58 3.03 -3.30 4.15
C ASP A 58 1.50 -3.49 4.34
N LYS A 59 0.73 -2.40 4.29
CA LYS A 59 -0.74 -2.46 4.33
C LYS A 59 -1.35 -3.12 3.11
N ILE A 60 -0.84 -2.80 1.92
CA ILE A 60 -1.24 -3.43 0.65
C ILE A 60 -1.05 -4.95 0.75
N MET A 61 0.13 -5.40 1.19
CA MET A 61 0.42 -6.82 1.36
C MET A 61 -0.52 -7.50 2.35
N LEU A 62 -0.88 -6.83 3.44
CA LEU A 62 -1.84 -7.35 4.41
C LEU A 62 -3.25 -7.51 3.80
N LEU A 63 -3.74 -6.51 3.08
CA LEU A 63 -5.06 -6.59 2.43
C LEU A 63 -5.08 -7.61 1.29
N GLU A 64 -3.99 -7.72 0.52
CA GLU A 64 -3.83 -8.77 -0.51
C GLU A 64 -3.87 -10.16 0.12
N ALA A 65 -3.16 -10.37 1.23
CA ALA A 65 -3.18 -11.64 1.95
C ALA A 65 -4.58 -11.99 2.52
N MET A 66 -5.39 -10.99 2.89
CA MET A 66 -6.78 -11.21 3.31
C MET A 66 -7.69 -11.61 2.14
N LEU A 67 -7.40 -11.15 0.92
CA LEU A 67 -8.18 -11.47 -0.28
C LEU A 67 -7.80 -12.80 -0.93
N VAL A 68 -6.61 -13.32 -0.65
CA VAL A 68 -6.14 -14.59 -1.21
C VAL A 68 -6.35 -15.69 -0.17
N PRO A 69 -7.32 -16.60 -0.38
CA PRO A 69 -7.74 -17.54 0.67
C PRO A 69 -6.73 -18.64 1.04
N ASP A 70 -5.61 -18.79 0.33
CA ASP A 70 -4.50 -19.67 0.76
C ASP A 70 -3.31 -19.48 -0.22
N ILE A 71 -2.20 -18.90 0.22
CA ILE A 71 -0.89 -19.15 -0.40
C ILE A 71 0.04 -19.60 0.72
N PRO A 72 0.38 -20.90 0.83
CA PRO A 72 1.48 -21.31 1.67
C PRO A 72 2.77 -20.74 1.06
N ALA A 73 3.45 -19.87 1.83
CA ALA A 73 4.79 -19.38 1.50
C ALA A 73 5.83 -20.50 1.52
#